data_AF-A0A1A8X3C0-F1
#
_entry.id   AF-A0A1A8X3C0-F1
#
_cell.length_a   1.000
_cell.length_b   1.000
_cell.length_c   1.000
_cell.angle_alpha   90.00
_cell.angle_beta   90.00
_cell.angle_gamma   90.00
#
_symmetry.space_group_name_H-M   'P 1'
#
loop_
_entity.id
_entity.type
_entity.pdbx_description
1 polymer ?
#
loop_
_entity_poly.entity_id
_entity_poly.type
_entity_poly.pdbx_seq_one_letter_code
_entity_poly.pdbx_strand_id
1 'polypeptide(L)'
;MNIFTVLQIQIFVLYALIKCAAGSINEDAYKVKDSRTLTPGHKKYEYKYDHYKGGPVREEVKKWLDLEFHTSIDVLYALLPLSEEGHDIIDIINNSDLVLKTLRNFENKYSFRFIDENTRQHCNVRIKGRLLFFVRLKEITEEYCKQVQKYFWIEERLEEEMSVKVDKEQTMQEKKKMCRNIEEMKALVSIYEKDRSVQLTEDMILHTVCKARGVLLDLIKV
;
A
#
# COMPACT_ATOMS: atom_id res chain seq x y z
N MET A 1 5.74 -12.25 -35.40
CA MET A 1 5.06 -12.63 -34.13
C MET A 1 4.11 -11.49 -33.78
N ASN A 2 2.81 -11.77 -33.68
CA ASN A 2 1.78 -10.73 -33.60
C ASN A 2 1.86 -10.03 -32.22
N ILE A 3 1.84 -8.69 -32.19
CA ILE A 3 1.93 -7.88 -30.95
C ILE A 3 0.83 -8.28 -29.95
N PHE A 4 -0.34 -8.67 -30.46
CA PHE A 4 -1.43 -9.20 -29.64
C PHE A 4 -1.07 -10.50 -28.90
N THR A 5 -0.27 -11.36 -29.51
CA THR A 5 0.18 -12.62 -28.89
C THR A 5 1.18 -12.36 -27.77
N VAL A 6 2.05 -11.35 -27.93
CA VAL A 6 3.02 -10.96 -26.90
C VAL A 6 2.32 -10.34 -25.67
N LEU A 7 1.34 -9.46 -25.90
CA LEU A 7 0.53 -8.87 -24.84
C LEU A 7 -0.33 -9.90 -24.11
N GLN A 8 -0.91 -10.87 -24.83
CA GLN A 8 -1.65 -11.98 -24.19
C GLN A 8 -0.74 -12.83 -23.32
N ILE A 9 0.49 -13.14 -23.76
CA ILE A 9 1.45 -13.92 -22.97
C ILE A 9 1.84 -13.15 -21.69
N GLN A 10 2.11 -11.85 -21.78
CA GLN A 10 2.46 -11.04 -20.61
C GLN A 10 1.31 -10.93 -19.60
N ILE A 11 0.07 -10.76 -20.07
CA ILE A 11 -1.13 -10.75 -19.21
C ILE A 11 -1.32 -12.12 -18.56
N PHE A 12 -1.09 -13.22 -19.29
CA PHE A 12 -1.19 -14.58 -18.74
C PHE A 12 -0.13 -14.85 -17.67
N VAL A 13 1.11 -14.38 -17.88
CA VAL A 13 2.19 -14.51 -16.90
C VAL A 13 1.90 -13.70 -15.63
N LEU A 14 1.38 -12.46 -15.76
CA LEU A 14 0.95 -11.68 -14.60
C LEU A 14 -0.20 -12.37 -13.84
N TYR A 15 -1.17 -12.94 -14.55
CA TYR A 15 -2.30 -13.65 -13.94
C TYR A 15 -1.87 -14.95 -13.24
N ALA A 16 -0.90 -15.67 -13.83
CA ALA A 16 -0.30 -16.87 -13.24
C ALA A 16 0.50 -16.53 -11.97
N LEU A 17 1.28 -15.44 -11.97
CA LEU A 17 2.03 -15.00 -10.79
C LEU A 17 1.10 -14.56 -9.65
N ILE A 18 -0.03 -13.92 -9.97
CA ILE A 18 -1.04 -13.54 -8.97
C ILE A 18 -1.75 -14.78 -8.40
N LYS A 19 -2.02 -15.80 -9.23
CA LYS A 19 -2.65 -17.05 -8.76
C LYS A 19 -1.68 -18.00 -8.03
N CYS A 20 -0.40 -18.05 -8.40
CA CYS A 20 0.60 -18.85 -7.70
C CYS A 20 0.92 -18.31 -6.30
N ALA A 21 0.66 -17.03 -6.03
CA ALA A 21 0.74 -16.46 -4.68
C ALA A 21 -0.43 -16.85 -3.76
N ALA A 22 -1.47 -17.53 -4.28
CA ALA A 22 -2.72 -17.80 -3.57
C ALA A 22 -2.96 -19.29 -3.23
N GLY A 23 -1.96 -20.18 -3.33
CA GLY A 23 -2.18 -21.57 -2.90
C GLY A 23 -0.97 -22.49 -2.98
N SER A 24 -0.32 -22.71 -1.84
CA SER A 24 0.02 -24.05 -1.35
C SER A 24 0.46 -23.92 0.12
N ILE A 25 -0.47 -24.08 1.05
CA ILE A 25 -0.14 -24.32 2.45
C ILE A 25 0.20 -25.81 2.53
N ASN A 26 1.50 -26.12 2.61
CA ASN A 26 1.93 -27.39 3.17
C ASN A 26 2.09 -27.17 4.68
N GLU A 27 1.13 -27.70 5.42
CA GLU A 27 1.29 -28.05 6.82
C GLU A 27 2.38 -29.11 6.91
N ASP A 28 3.61 -28.73 7.26
CA ASP A 28 4.39 -29.43 8.27
C ASP A 28 5.77 -28.80 8.52
N ALA A 29 6.08 -28.70 9.82
CA ALA A 29 7.41 -28.59 10.42
C ALA A 29 8.24 -27.33 10.14
N TYR A 30 7.97 -26.25 10.89
CA TYR A 30 9.04 -25.32 11.28
C TYR A 30 9.09 -25.13 12.79
N LYS A 31 10.13 -25.74 13.38
CA LYS A 31 10.61 -25.45 14.72
C LYS A 31 10.82 -23.94 14.84
N VAL A 32 10.10 -23.34 15.77
CA VAL A 32 10.24 -21.95 16.19
C VAL A 32 11.68 -21.72 16.64
N LYS A 33 12.50 -21.12 15.77
CA LYS A 33 13.66 -20.38 16.23
C LYS A 33 13.14 -19.03 16.69
N ASP A 34 13.25 -18.83 18.00
CA ASP A 34 12.95 -17.60 18.72
C ASP A 34 13.41 -16.38 17.91
N SER A 35 12.44 -15.63 17.36
CA SER A 35 12.72 -14.40 16.63
C SER A 35 13.13 -13.37 17.66
N ARG A 36 14.43 -13.06 17.73
CA ARG A 36 14.95 -11.94 18.51
C ARG A 36 14.11 -10.71 18.22
N THR A 37 13.53 -10.14 19.27
CA THR A 37 12.83 -8.86 19.22
C THR A 37 13.80 -7.81 18.69
N LEU A 38 13.54 -7.31 17.48
CA LEU A 38 14.21 -6.14 16.93
C LEU A 38 13.98 -4.98 17.89
N THR A 39 15.02 -4.59 18.63
CA THR A 39 14.97 -3.46 19.56
C THR A 39 14.73 -2.16 18.79
N PRO A 40 13.87 -1.26 19.31
CA PRO A 40 13.55 0.01 18.69
C PRO A 40 14.69 1.04 18.90
N GLY A 41 15.84 0.79 18.30
CA GLY A 41 16.92 1.76 18.17
C GLY A 41 17.04 2.16 16.70
N HIS A 42 17.00 3.47 16.39
CA HIS A 42 17.11 4.07 15.05
C HIS A 42 15.82 4.30 14.24
N LYS A 43 14.69 4.68 14.86
CA LYS A 43 13.63 5.38 14.11
C LYS A 43 13.87 6.89 14.13
N LYS A 44 14.74 7.35 13.24
CA LYS A 44 14.91 8.79 12.95
C LYS A 44 14.20 9.14 11.64
N TYR A 45 12.91 8.86 11.57
CA TYR A 45 12.08 9.35 10.47
C TYR A 45 10.83 10.03 11.03
N GLU A 46 10.35 11.02 10.29
CA GLU A 46 9.11 11.70 10.58
C GLU A 46 8.25 11.64 9.33
N TYR A 47 7.03 11.11 9.45
CA TYR A 47 6.03 11.19 8.41
C TYR A 47 4.91 12.09 8.91
N LYS A 48 4.72 13.21 8.21
CA LYS A 48 3.65 14.16 8.47
C LYS A 48 2.74 14.17 7.26
N TYR A 49 1.48 13.85 7.51
CA TYR A 49 0.41 13.95 6.54
C TYR A 49 -0.65 14.90 7.09
N ASP A 50 -0.95 15.94 6.32
CA ASP A 50 -2.11 16.79 6.58
C ASP A 50 -3.27 16.20 5.80
N HIS A 51 -4.39 15.88 6.45
CA HIS A 51 -5.57 15.36 5.74
C HIS A 51 -6.11 16.33 4.70
N TYR A 52 -6.74 15.78 3.67
CA TYR A 52 -7.40 16.49 2.59
C TYR A 52 -8.43 17.48 3.12
N LYS A 53 -8.35 18.72 2.63
CA LYS A 53 -9.20 19.85 3.09
C LYS A 53 -10.26 20.26 2.06
N GLY A 54 -10.29 19.65 0.87
CA GLY A 54 -11.24 19.99 -0.20
C GLY A 54 -12.64 19.39 -0.04
N GLY A 55 -12.91 18.74 1.10
CA GLY A 55 -14.22 18.22 1.46
C GLY A 55 -14.19 17.41 2.76
N PRO A 56 -15.36 16.97 3.26
CA PRO A 56 -15.44 16.22 4.50
C PRO A 56 -14.99 14.76 4.29
N VAL A 57 -13.71 14.48 4.50
CA VAL A 57 -13.23 13.09 4.60
C VAL A 57 -13.79 12.47 5.88
N ARG A 58 -14.41 11.30 5.79
CA ARG A 58 -14.95 10.59 6.96
C ARG A 58 -13.82 10.23 7.94
N GLU A 59 -14.07 10.38 9.23
CA GLU A 59 -13.05 10.09 10.27
C GLU A 59 -12.56 8.63 10.24
N GLU A 60 -13.42 7.68 9.86
CA GLU A 60 -13.02 6.29 9.68
C GLU A 60 -12.01 6.11 8.54
N VAL A 61 -12.15 6.88 7.45
CA VAL A 61 -11.25 6.85 6.29
C VAL A 61 -9.90 7.41 6.70
N LYS A 62 -9.88 8.56 7.38
CA LYS A 62 -8.64 9.16 7.90
C LYS A 62 -7.85 8.18 8.76
N LYS A 63 -8.52 7.58 9.76
CA LYS A 63 -7.88 6.62 10.68
C LYS A 63 -7.38 5.36 9.99
N TRP A 64 -8.15 4.84 9.03
CA TRP A 64 -7.72 3.69 8.23
C TRP A 64 -6.46 4.05 7.45
N LEU A 65 -6.49 5.15 6.69
CA LEU A 65 -5.38 5.54 5.84
C LEU A 65 -4.13 5.87 6.67
N ASP A 66 -4.26 6.62 7.76
CA ASP A 66 -3.17 6.86 8.73
C ASP A 66 -2.52 5.54 9.17
N LEU A 67 -3.35 4.57 9.54
CA LEU A 67 -2.90 3.26 9.99
C LEU A 67 -2.17 2.50 8.86
N GLU A 68 -2.70 2.50 7.64
CA GLU A 68 -2.13 1.78 6.50
C GLU A 68 -0.79 2.40 6.04
N PHE A 69 -0.74 3.73 5.90
CA PHE A 69 0.45 4.44 5.44
C PHE A 69 1.51 4.54 6.53
N HIS A 70 1.14 4.78 7.79
CA HIS A 70 2.14 4.75 8.85
C HIS A 70 2.71 3.36 9.07
N THR A 71 1.91 2.30 8.94
CA THR A 71 2.43 0.92 8.93
C THR A 71 3.40 0.72 7.77
N SER A 72 3.03 1.16 6.56
CA SER A 72 3.89 1.02 5.38
C SER A 72 5.24 1.71 5.57
N ILE A 73 5.26 2.90 6.16
CA ILE A 73 6.49 3.67 6.38
C ILE A 73 7.30 3.07 7.51
N ASP A 74 6.66 2.67 8.61
CA ASP A 74 7.34 2.06 9.75
C ASP A 74 8.06 0.77 9.36
N VAL A 75 7.40 -0.06 8.54
CA VAL A 75 8.05 -1.23 7.95
C VAL A 75 9.17 -0.81 7.00
N LEU A 76 8.94 0.14 6.09
CA LEU A 76 9.98 0.58 5.14
C LEU A 76 11.28 0.99 5.84
N TYR A 77 11.19 1.73 6.95
CA TYR A 77 12.37 2.12 7.73
C TYR A 77 12.92 0.98 8.60
N ALA A 78 12.09 0.02 9.03
CA ALA A 78 12.59 -1.18 9.69
C ALA A 78 13.38 -2.10 8.75
N LEU A 79 13.11 -2.03 7.44
CA LEU A 79 13.85 -2.78 6.41
C LEU A 79 15.23 -2.17 6.10
N LEU A 80 15.45 -0.88 6.38
CA LEU A 80 16.72 -0.19 6.10
C LEU A 80 17.95 -0.90 6.73
N PRO A 81 18.03 -1.08 8.07
CA PRO A 81 19.17 -1.78 8.67
C PRO A 81 19.28 -3.24 8.21
N LEU A 82 18.15 -3.91 7.93
CA LEU A 82 18.14 -5.28 7.43
C LEU A 82 18.73 -5.37 6.01
N SER A 83 18.55 -4.32 5.21
CA SER A 83 19.12 -4.23 3.86
C SER A 83 20.64 -4.07 3.94
N GLU A 84 21.12 -3.21 4.86
CA GLU A 84 22.55 -2.99 5.10
C GLU A 84 23.26 -4.25 5.64
N GLU A 85 22.56 -5.05 6.43
CA GLU A 85 23.03 -6.34 6.93
C GLU A 85 22.96 -7.48 5.88
N GLY A 86 22.41 -7.22 4.69
CA GLY A 86 22.35 -8.18 3.59
C GLY A 86 21.24 -9.23 3.70
N HIS A 87 20.19 -8.98 4.49
CA HIS A 87 19.03 -9.88 4.55
C HIS A 87 18.20 -9.81 3.28
N ASP A 88 17.50 -10.91 2.95
CA ASP A 88 16.53 -10.92 1.86
C ASP A 88 15.25 -10.16 2.28
N ILE A 89 15.21 -8.88 1.91
CA ILE A 89 14.09 -7.98 2.22
C ILE A 89 12.78 -8.45 1.58
N ILE A 90 12.84 -9.07 0.39
CA ILE A 90 11.65 -9.57 -0.30
C ILE A 90 11.07 -10.75 0.48
N ASP A 91 11.93 -11.66 0.96
CA ASP A 91 11.52 -12.75 1.84
C ASP A 91 10.92 -12.22 3.15
N ILE A 92 11.57 -11.26 3.79
CA ILE A 92 11.08 -10.64 5.04
C ILE A 92 9.69 -10.03 4.84
N ILE A 93 9.44 -9.28 3.76
CA ILE A 93 8.11 -8.68 3.53
C ILE A 93 7.02 -9.76 3.32
N ASN A 94 7.36 -10.84 2.61
CA ASN A 94 6.38 -11.89 2.29
C ASN A 94 6.11 -12.82 3.45
N ASN A 95 7.16 -13.31 4.10
CA ASN A 95 7.13 -14.50 4.94
C ASN A 95 7.30 -14.20 6.43
N SER A 96 7.76 -13.00 6.80
CA SER A 96 7.81 -12.61 8.20
C SER A 96 6.51 -11.99 8.70
N ASP A 97 6.35 -11.99 10.03
CA ASP A 97 5.26 -11.29 10.71
C ASP A 97 5.48 -9.77 10.78
N LEU A 98 6.55 -9.21 10.22
CA LEU A 98 6.93 -7.80 10.40
C LEU A 98 5.78 -6.85 10.06
N VAL A 99 5.15 -7.04 8.89
CA VAL A 99 4.03 -6.19 8.44
C VAL A 99 2.81 -6.34 9.36
N LEU A 100 2.44 -7.59 9.68
CA LEU A 100 1.28 -7.90 10.51
C LEU A 100 1.43 -7.41 11.96
N LYS A 101 2.62 -7.56 12.56
CA LYS A 101 2.93 -7.04 13.89
C LYS A 101 2.89 -5.51 13.90
N THR A 102 3.46 -4.87 12.88
CA THR A 102 3.45 -3.40 12.76
C THR A 102 2.04 -2.88 12.57
N LEU A 103 1.23 -3.52 11.72
CA LEU A 103 -0.18 -3.20 11.51
C LEU A 103 -0.97 -3.23 12.82
N ARG A 104 -0.83 -4.31 13.61
CA ARG A 104 -1.47 -4.44 14.94
C ARG A 104 -1.05 -3.33 15.92
N ASN A 105 0.22 -2.91 15.87
CA ASN A 105 0.67 -1.80 16.70
C ASN A 105 -0.05 -0.49 16.34
N PHE A 106 -0.27 -0.23 15.05
CA PHE A 106 -1.02 0.95 14.60
C PHE A 106 -2.53 0.82 14.82
N GLU A 107 -3.13 -0.37 14.71
CA GLU A 107 -4.52 -0.62 15.13
C GLU A 107 -4.73 -0.17 16.59
N ASN A 108 -3.81 -0.56 17.47
CA ASN A 108 -3.85 -0.16 18.88
C ASN A 108 -3.58 1.35 19.06
N LYS A 109 -2.56 1.89 18.36
CA LYS A 109 -2.20 3.33 18.44
C LYS A 109 -3.36 4.24 18.02
N TYR A 110 -4.07 3.88 16.96
CA TYR A 110 -5.19 4.67 16.43
C TYR A 110 -6.55 4.30 17.03
N SER A 111 -6.59 3.31 17.94
CA SER A 111 -7.85 2.74 18.45
C SER A 111 -8.80 2.38 17.29
N PHE A 112 -8.24 1.79 16.24
CA PHE A 112 -8.95 1.44 15.01
C PHE A 112 -9.16 -0.07 14.94
N ARG A 113 -10.36 -0.48 14.54
CA ARG A 113 -10.71 -1.88 14.28
C ARG A 113 -11.34 -1.95 12.90
N PHE A 114 -10.84 -2.86 12.08
CA PHE A 114 -11.45 -3.18 10.80
C PHE A 114 -12.85 -3.78 11.03
N ILE A 115 -13.77 -3.51 10.12
CA ILE A 115 -15.13 -4.05 10.15
C ILE A 115 -15.15 -5.58 10.06
N ASP A 116 -14.23 -6.15 9.26
CA ASP A 116 -14.09 -7.58 9.06
C ASP A 116 -12.64 -7.97 8.75
N GLU A 117 -12.32 -9.26 8.92
CA GLU A 117 -10.98 -9.78 8.72
C GLU A 117 -10.56 -9.77 7.24
N ASN A 118 -11.47 -9.89 6.27
CA ASN A 118 -11.09 -9.80 4.85
C ASN A 118 -10.57 -8.39 4.53
N THR A 119 -11.25 -7.38 5.06
CA THR A 119 -10.83 -5.98 4.92
C THR A 119 -9.46 -5.74 5.55
N ARG A 120 -9.20 -6.30 6.72
CA ARG A 120 -7.88 -6.27 7.37
C ARG A 120 -6.80 -6.99 6.54
N GLN A 121 -7.13 -8.14 5.96
CA GLN A 121 -6.22 -8.87 5.07
C GLN A 121 -5.93 -8.09 3.78
N HIS A 122 -6.93 -7.43 3.20
CA HIS A 122 -6.72 -6.57 2.04
C HIS A 122 -5.77 -5.40 2.37
N CYS A 123 -5.91 -4.78 3.54
CA CYS A 123 -4.97 -3.76 4.03
C CYS A 123 -3.54 -4.31 4.12
N ASN A 124 -3.35 -5.47 4.76
CA ASN A 124 -2.05 -6.15 4.85
C ASN A 124 -1.45 -6.46 3.46
N VAL A 125 -2.25 -6.95 2.52
CA VAL A 125 -1.85 -7.20 1.13
C VAL A 125 -1.46 -5.90 0.42
N ARG A 126 -2.18 -4.80 0.66
CA ARG A 126 -1.84 -3.50 0.08
C ARG A 126 -0.50 -3.00 0.58
N ILE A 127 -0.28 -3.02 1.90
CA ILE A 127 1.00 -2.66 2.54
C ILE A 127 2.15 -3.49 1.97
N LYS A 128 2.03 -4.83 1.97
CA LYS A 128 3.05 -5.72 1.37
C LYS A 128 3.31 -5.38 -0.08
N GLY A 129 2.26 -5.24 -0.89
CA GLY A 129 2.41 -4.93 -2.30
C GLY A 129 3.04 -3.56 -2.56
N ARG A 130 2.75 -2.57 -1.72
CA ARG A 130 3.37 -1.23 -1.76
C ARG A 130 4.87 -1.33 -1.47
N LEU A 131 5.24 -2.00 -0.39
CA LEU A 131 6.64 -2.24 -0.03
C LEU A 131 7.39 -3.00 -1.13
N LEU A 132 6.87 -4.15 -1.56
CA LEU A 132 7.47 -5.00 -2.59
C LEU A 132 7.70 -4.26 -3.90
N PHE A 133 6.78 -3.37 -4.27
CA PHE A 133 6.93 -2.58 -5.49
C PHE A 133 8.16 -1.68 -5.41
N PHE A 134 8.29 -0.87 -4.34
CA PHE A 134 9.41 0.07 -4.24
C PHE A 134 10.76 -0.60 -3.96
N VAL A 135 10.82 -1.64 -3.12
CA VAL A 135 12.09 -2.34 -2.84
C VAL A 135 12.64 -3.10 -4.06
N ARG A 136 11.80 -3.39 -5.06
CA ARG A 136 12.24 -3.99 -6.34
C ARG A 136 12.77 -2.97 -7.34
N LEU A 137 12.41 -1.70 -7.19
CA LEU A 137 12.83 -0.64 -8.11
C LEU A 137 14.24 -0.15 -7.81
N LYS A 138 14.60 -0.08 -6.53
CA LYS A 138 15.90 0.43 -6.10
C LYS A 138 16.26 -0.11 -4.72
N GLU A 139 17.56 -0.21 -4.46
CA GLU A 139 18.11 -0.50 -3.14
C GLU A 139 17.60 0.49 -2.07
N ILE A 140 17.32 -0.04 -0.89
CA ILE A 140 16.80 0.73 0.24
C ILE A 140 17.96 1.52 0.85
N THR A 141 17.85 2.84 0.75
CA THR A 141 18.73 3.81 1.40
C THR A 141 17.86 4.84 2.11
N GLU A 142 18.40 5.56 3.10
CA GLU A 142 17.63 6.59 3.80
C GLU A 142 17.03 7.63 2.82
N GLU A 143 17.81 8.06 1.83
CA GLU A 143 17.34 9.00 0.79
C GLU A 143 16.22 8.41 -0.07
N TYR A 144 16.35 7.13 -0.42
CA TYR A 144 15.28 6.45 -1.17
C TYR A 144 14.02 6.27 -0.33
N CYS A 145 14.13 5.97 0.97
CA CYS A 145 12.98 5.91 1.87
C CYS A 145 12.24 7.26 1.94
N LYS A 146 12.97 8.38 2.02
CA LYS A 146 12.39 9.74 1.97
C LYS A 146 11.69 10.02 0.65
N GLN A 147 12.25 9.55 -0.47
CA GLN A 147 11.60 9.65 -1.77
C GLN A 147 10.30 8.84 -1.81
N VAL A 148 10.32 7.59 -1.33
CA VAL A 148 9.14 6.71 -1.27
C VAL A 148 8.04 7.28 -0.38
N GLN A 149 8.39 7.92 0.74
CA GLN A 149 7.41 8.64 1.58
C GLN A 149 6.63 9.71 0.80
N LYS A 150 7.26 10.40 -0.17
CA LYS A 150 6.55 11.37 -1.02
C LYS A 150 5.54 10.69 -1.94
N TYR A 151 5.84 9.49 -2.42
CA TYR A 151 4.92 8.69 -3.23
C TYR A 151 3.74 8.18 -2.41
N PHE A 152 4.01 7.71 -1.20
CA PHE A 152 2.97 7.29 -0.26
C PHE A 152 2.04 8.45 0.10
N TRP A 153 2.59 9.65 0.29
CA TRP A 153 1.79 10.86 0.50
C TRP A 153 0.82 11.13 -0.67
N ILE A 154 1.27 10.95 -1.92
CA ILE A 154 0.42 11.13 -3.11
C ILE A 154 -0.70 10.09 -3.15
N GLU A 155 -0.38 8.83 -2.85
CA GLU A 155 -1.35 7.74 -2.79
C GLU A 155 -2.40 7.98 -1.70
N GLU A 156 -1.98 8.34 -0.49
CA GLU A 156 -2.85 8.67 0.63
C GLU A 156 -3.79 9.84 0.31
N ARG A 157 -3.24 10.89 -0.29
CA ARG A 157 -4.01 12.06 -0.72
C ARG A 157 -5.01 11.74 -1.82
N LEU A 158 -4.63 10.90 -2.78
CA LEU A 158 -5.52 10.42 -3.82
C LEU A 158 -6.69 9.64 -3.22
N GLU A 159 -6.42 8.73 -2.29
CA GLU A 159 -7.42 7.89 -1.64
C GLU A 159 -8.43 8.74 -0.83
N GLU A 160 -7.96 9.75 -0.09
CA GLU A 160 -8.84 10.67 0.61
C GLU A 160 -9.72 11.50 -0.33
N GLU A 161 -9.15 12.15 -1.35
CA GLU A 161 -9.94 12.97 -2.27
C GLU A 161 -10.94 12.11 -3.06
N MET A 162 -10.53 10.93 -3.51
CA MET A 162 -11.44 10.02 -4.21
C MET A 162 -12.54 9.50 -3.28
N SER A 163 -12.27 9.27 -2.00
CA SER A 163 -13.32 8.89 -1.04
C SER A 163 -14.40 9.97 -0.93
N VAL A 164 -14.01 11.24 -0.91
CA VAL A 164 -14.95 12.38 -0.90
C VAL A 164 -15.77 12.43 -2.18
N LYS A 165 -15.17 12.14 -3.34
CA LYS A 165 -15.90 12.08 -4.62
C LYS A 165 -16.88 10.91 -4.64
N VAL A 166 -16.48 9.73 -4.16
CA VAL A 166 -17.36 8.56 -4.02
C VAL A 166 -18.55 8.85 -3.10
N ASP A 167 -18.34 9.59 -2.02
CA ASP A 167 -19.41 9.90 -1.06
C ASP A 167 -20.47 10.87 -1.59
N LYS A 168 -20.13 11.66 -2.63
CA LYS A 168 -21.09 12.55 -3.30
C LYS A 168 -22.04 11.79 -4.23
N GLU A 169 -21.71 10.57 -4.63
CA GLU A 169 -22.54 9.76 -5.52
C GLU A 169 -23.74 9.17 -4.77
N GLN A 170 -24.92 9.19 -5.41
CA GLN A 170 -26.18 8.83 -4.75
C GLN A 170 -26.41 7.32 -4.73
N THR A 171 -26.12 6.64 -5.83
CA THR A 171 -26.37 5.20 -5.96
C THR A 171 -25.11 4.37 -5.79
N MET A 172 -25.28 3.13 -5.33
CA MET A 172 -24.17 2.19 -5.21
C MET A 172 -23.50 1.88 -6.56
N GLN A 173 -24.24 1.96 -7.67
CA GLN A 173 -23.68 1.80 -9.01
C GLN A 173 -22.77 2.96 -9.40
N GLU A 174 -23.17 4.20 -9.11
CA GLU A 174 -22.37 5.40 -9.34
C GLU A 174 -21.12 5.41 -8.45
N LYS A 175 -21.26 5.08 -7.17
CA LYS A 175 -20.12 4.88 -6.24
C LYS A 175 -19.11 3.90 -6.80
N LYS A 176 -19.57 2.73 -7.26
CA LYS A 176 -18.75 1.70 -7.90
C LYS A 176 -18.10 2.17 -9.21
N LYS A 177 -18.74 3.06 -9.96
CA LYS A 177 -18.17 3.67 -11.18
C LYS A 177 -17.08 4.67 -10.80
N MET A 178 -17.33 5.52 -9.81
CA MET A 178 -16.36 6.51 -9.31
C MET A 178 -15.11 5.83 -8.73
N CYS A 179 -15.26 4.74 -7.97
CA CYS A 179 -14.13 3.92 -7.48
C CYS A 179 -13.23 3.39 -8.62
N ARG A 180 -13.76 3.27 -9.84
CA ARG A 180 -13.04 2.77 -11.02
C ARG A 180 -12.69 3.86 -12.03
N ASN A 181 -12.85 5.13 -11.66
CA ASN A 181 -12.57 6.26 -12.53
C ASN A 181 -11.05 6.51 -12.62
N ILE A 182 -10.38 5.69 -13.45
CA ILE A 182 -8.93 5.72 -13.63
C ILE A 182 -8.45 7.08 -14.15
N GLU A 183 -9.19 7.70 -15.06
CA GLU A 183 -8.82 9.01 -15.63
C GLU A 183 -8.82 10.11 -14.58
N GLU A 184 -9.84 10.14 -13.71
CA GLU A 184 -9.88 11.07 -12.58
C GLU A 184 -8.70 10.83 -11.63
N MET A 185 -8.43 9.56 -11.28
CA MET A 185 -7.32 9.25 -10.39
C MET A 185 -5.96 9.66 -10.97
N LYS A 186 -5.74 9.44 -12.27
CA LYS A 186 -4.51 9.89 -12.96
C LYS A 186 -4.40 11.41 -12.97
N ALA A 187 -5.49 12.11 -13.25
CA ALA A 187 -5.52 13.58 -13.23
C ALA A 187 -5.13 14.13 -11.84
N LEU A 188 -5.66 13.53 -10.77
CA LEU A 188 -5.31 13.90 -9.39
C LEU A 188 -3.84 13.61 -9.07
N VAL A 189 -3.33 12.43 -9.45
CA VAL A 189 -1.91 12.10 -9.27
C VAL A 189 -1.02 13.16 -9.93
N SER A 190 -1.33 13.58 -11.16
CA SER A 190 -0.57 14.62 -11.87
C SER A 190 -0.63 16.01 -11.21
N ILE A 191 -1.69 16.31 -10.44
CA ILE A 191 -1.75 17.52 -9.61
C ILE A 191 -0.77 17.36 -8.43
N TYR A 192 -0.84 16.23 -7.73
CA TYR A 192 -0.05 16.00 -6.52
C TYR A 192 1.44 15.77 -6.80
N GLU A 193 1.81 15.26 -7.96
CA GLU A 193 3.19 15.21 -8.46
C GLU A 193 3.83 16.60 -8.43
N LYS A 194 3.10 17.61 -8.95
CA LYS A 194 3.55 19.01 -8.98
C LYS A 194 3.67 19.57 -7.56
N ASP A 195 2.67 19.35 -6.71
CA ASP A 195 2.66 19.83 -5.33
C ASP A 195 3.82 19.25 -4.49
N ARG A 196 4.23 18.01 -4.78
CA ARG A 196 5.32 17.34 -4.08
C ARG A 196 6.67 17.43 -4.78
N SER A 197 6.72 18.11 -5.94
CA SER A 197 7.92 18.23 -6.77
C SER A 197 8.56 16.86 -7.04
N VAL A 198 7.73 15.88 -7.42
CA VAL A 198 8.15 14.53 -7.81
C VAL A 198 7.52 14.17 -9.13
N GLN A 199 8.14 13.22 -9.83
CA GLN A 199 7.59 12.62 -11.03
C GLN A 199 7.56 11.10 -10.83
N LEU A 200 6.37 10.53 -10.91
CA LEU A 200 6.10 9.10 -10.91
C LEU A 200 6.28 8.60 -12.35
N THR A 201 6.75 7.37 -12.49
CA THR A 201 6.70 6.66 -13.76
C THR A 201 5.28 6.18 -14.06
N GLU A 202 4.97 5.85 -15.31
CA GLU A 202 3.66 5.25 -15.66
C GLU A 202 3.34 4.01 -14.81
N ASP A 203 4.35 3.18 -14.51
CA ASP A 203 4.17 2.01 -13.64
C ASP A 203 3.84 2.40 -12.19
N MET A 204 4.46 3.46 -11.67
CA MET A 204 4.14 4.00 -10.34
C MET A 204 2.72 4.57 -10.31
N ILE A 205 2.30 5.29 -11.36
CA ILE A 205 0.95 5.84 -11.49
C ILE A 205 -0.06 4.68 -11.53
N LEU A 206 0.18 3.68 -12.38
CA LEU A 206 -0.71 2.52 -12.49
C LEU A 206 -0.80 1.76 -11.16
N HIS A 207 0.32 1.56 -10.46
CA HIS A 207 0.35 0.94 -9.14
C HIS A 207 -0.52 1.72 -8.14
N THR A 208 -0.31 3.03 -8.05
CA THR A 208 -1.04 3.97 -7.18
C THR A 208 -2.55 3.90 -7.45
N VAL A 209 -2.96 4.02 -8.72
CA VAL A 209 -4.37 3.94 -9.14
C VAL A 209 -4.98 2.58 -8.79
N CYS A 210 -4.24 1.49 -8.97
CA CYS A 210 -4.74 0.15 -8.66
C CYS A 210 -4.99 -0.04 -7.16
N LYS A 211 -4.11 0.50 -6.30
CA LYS A 211 -4.24 0.47 -4.84
C LYS A 211 -5.40 1.33 -4.36
N ALA A 212 -5.48 2.56 -4.84
CA ALA A 212 -6.56 3.49 -4.52
C ALA A 212 -7.93 2.90 -4.89
N ARG A 213 -8.07 2.32 -6.09
CA ARG A 213 -9.27 1.58 -6.48
C ARG A 213 -9.62 0.46 -5.49
N GLY A 214 -8.63 -0.30 -5.03
CA GLY A 214 -8.81 -1.38 -4.06
C GLY A 214 -9.34 -0.86 -2.72
N VAL A 215 -8.74 0.20 -2.20
CA VAL A 215 -9.19 0.88 -0.97
C VAL A 215 -10.63 1.36 -1.10
N LEU A 216 -10.94 2.11 -2.16
CA LEU A 216 -12.27 2.69 -2.35
C LEU A 216 -13.36 1.61 -2.48
N LEU A 217 -13.04 0.49 -3.15
CA LEU A 217 -13.96 -0.65 -3.24
C LEU A 217 -14.17 -1.37 -1.91
N ASP A 218 -13.18 -1.38 -1.02
CA ASP A 218 -13.36 -1.89 0.34
C ASP A 218 -14.18 -0.91 1.19
N LEU A 219 -13.98 0.41 1.04
CA LEU A 219 -14.70 1.44 1.78
C LEU A 219 -16.20 1.49 1.50
N ILE A 220 -16.65 1.15 0.28
CA ILE A 220 -18.08 1.16 -0.07
C ILE A 220 -18.81 -0.15 0.26
N LYS A 221 -18.10 -1.15 0.81
CA LYS A 221 -18.74 -2.36 1.38
C LYS A 221 -19.34 -2.09 2.75
N VAL A 222 -18.83 -1.05 3.41
CA VAL A 222 -19.28 -0.54 4.72
C VAL A 222 -20.60 0.19 4.57
#